data_AF-A0A952RF38-F1
#
_entry.id   AF-A0A952RF38-F1
#
_cell.length_a   1.000
_cell.length_b   1.000
_cell.length_c   1.000
_cell.angle_alpha   90.00
_cell.angle_beta   90.00
_cell.angle_gamma   90.00
#
_symmetry.space_group_name_H-M   'P 1'
#
loop_
_entity.id
_entity.type
_entity.pdbx_description
1 polymer ?
#
loop_
_entity_poly.entity_id
_entity_poly.type
_entity_poly.pdbx_seq_one_letter_code
_entity_poly.pdbx_strand_id
1 'polypeptide(L)'
;MLDQTRIRHDIAQLNADCIHLKKLLRATWTRPMADEQRRQARVRRKLTELFVVLAAARGRLHVVRPPRDVDPTTWDAAAYHRRVSERLAAEYAAAVATPTEVRT
;
A
#
# COMPACT_ATOMS: atom_id res chain seq x y z
N MET A 1 15.68 -5.55 -6.22
CA MET A 1 14.56 -5.28 -7.15
C MET A 1 13.27 -5.69 -6.46
N LEU A 2 12.18 -4.91 -6.59
CA LEU A 2 10.88 -5.23 -5.95
C LEU A 2 10.04 -6.14 -6.84
N ASP A 3 9.30 -7.06 -6.23
CA ASP A 3 8.33 -7.91 -6.92
C ASP A 3 7.06 -7.11 -7.27
N GLN A 4 7.07 -6.50 -8.46
CA GLN A 4 5.95 -5.70 -8.94
C GLN A 4 4.69 -6.54 -9.19
N THR A 5 4.82 -7.83 -9.50
CA THR A 5 3.68 -8.72 -9.75
C THR A 5 2.92 -8.94 -8.46
N ARG A 6 3.63 -9.29 -7.38
CA ARG A 6 3.03 -9.44 -6.05
C ARG A 6 2.39 -8.14 -5.55
N ILE A 7 3.06 -7.00 -5.73
CA ILE A 7 2.50 -5.69 -5.36
C ILE A 7 1.18 -5.43 -6.10
N ARG A 8 1.11 -5.71 -7.41
CA ARG A 8 -0.12 -5.51 -8.20
C ARG A 8 -1.25 -6.45 -7.77
N HIS A 9 -0.92 -7.71 -7.47
CA HIS A 9 -1.88 -8.67 -6.93
C HIS A 9 -2.47 -8.18 -5.60
N ASP A 10 -1.63 -7.75 -4.67
CA ASP A 10 -2.08 -7.26 -3.36
C ASP A 10 -2.92 -5.99 -3.48
N ILE A 11 -2.57 -5.08 -4.41
CA ILE A 11 -3.39 -3.91 -4.72
C ILE A 11 -4.79 -4.34 -5.20
N ALA A 12 -4.88 -5.34 -6.08
CA ALA A 12 -6.17 -5.82 -6.58
C ALA A 12 -7.03 -6.39 -5.43
N GLN A 13 -6.45 -7.21 -4.56
CA GLN A 13 -7.14 -7.76 -3.38
C GLN A 13 -7.59 -6.64 -2.42
N LEU A 14 -6.69 -5.72 -2.07
CA LEU A 14 -7.01 -4.61 -1.16
C LEU A 14 -8.07 -3.66 -1.73
N ASN A 15 -8.10 -3.47 -3.06
CA ASN A 15 -9.17 -2.71 -3.70
C ASN A 15 -10.52 -3.42 -3.58
N ALA A 16 -10.57 -4.73 -3.80
CA ALA A 16 -11.79 -5.52 -3.60
C ALA A 16 -12.29 -5.42 -2.14
N ASP A 17 -11.39 -5.58 -1.17
CA ASP A 17 -11.67 -5.39 0.26
C ASP A 17 -12.20 -3.98 0.56
N CYS A 18 -11.60 -2.94 -0.02
CA CYS A 18 -12.02 -1.55 0.18
C CYS A 18 -13.43 -1.31 -0.37
N ILE A 19 -13.76 -1.84 -1.54
CA ILE A 19 -15.10 -1.76 -2.14
C ILE A 19 -16.11 -2.49 -1.26
N HIS A 20 -15.79 -3.72 -0.83
CA HIS A 20 -16.64 -4.50 0.06
C HIS A 20 -16.92 -3.78 1.38
N LEU A 21 -15.88 -3.26 2.04
CA LEU A 21 -16.02 -2.51 3.30
C LEU A 21 -16.84 -1.24 3.12
N LYS A 22 -16.65 -0.50 2.01
CA LYS A 22 -17.50 0.66 1.70
C LYS A 22 -18.97 0.26 1.54
N LYS A 23 -19.25 -0.84 0.85
CA LYS A 23 -20.62 -1.35 0.69
C LYS A 23 -21.24 -1.70 2.04
N LEU A 24 -20.50 -2.42 2.89
CA LEU A 24 -20.94 -2.80 4.23
C LEU A 24 -21.22 -1.57 5.10
N LEU A 25 -20.31 -0.60 5.13
CA LEU A 25 -20.44 0.63 5.92
C LEU A 25 -21.56 1.56 5.46
N ARG A 26 -21.98 1.46 4.19
CA ARG A 26 -23.09 2.23 3.62
C ARG A 26 -24.46 1.58 3.81
N ALA A 27 -24.50 0.29 4.16
CA ALA A 27 -25.75 -0.40 4.47
C ALA A 27 -26.32 0.09 5.81
N THR A 28 -27.58 -0.23 6.09
CA THR A 28 -28.17 0.01 7.42
C THR A 28 -27.39 -0.76 8.48
N TRP A 29 -26.96 -0.07 9.53
CA TRP A 29 -26.18 -0.68 10.60
C TRP A 29 -27.11 -1.46 11.52
N THR A 30 -26.85 -2.77 11.62
CA THR A 30 -27.55 -3.67 12.55
C THR A 30 -26.72 -3.98 13.80
N ARG A 31 -25.48 -3.47 13.85
CA ARG A 31 -24.51 -3.63 14.94
C ARG A 31 -23.50 -2.48 14.91
N PRO A 32 -22.68 -2.29 15.95
CA PRO A 32 -21.55 -1.37 15.89
C PRO A 32 -20.61 -1.70 14.72
N MET A 33 -20.18 -0.67 13.99
CA MET A 33 -19.35 -0.77 12.77
C MET A 33 -17.92 -0.22 12.94
N ALA A 34 -17.49 0.03 14.19
CA ALA A 34 -16.20 0.64 14.48
C ALA A 34 -15.02 -0.21 13.96
N ASP A 35 -15.15 -1.54 14.00
CA ASP A 35 -14.11 -2.45 13.53
C ASP A 35 -13.99 -2.41 12.00
N GLU A 36 -15.11 -2.34 11.28
CA GLU A 36 -15.15 -2.18 9.82
C GLU A 36 -14.56 -0.84 9.39
N GLN A 37 -14.86 0.25 10.11
CA GLN A 37 -14.27 1.56 9.86
C GLN A 37 -12.75 1.52 10.07
N ARG A 38 -12.29 0.93 11.18
CA ARG A 38 -10.85 0.73 11.45
C ARG A 38 -10.21 -0.12 10.37
N ARG A 39 -10.85 -1.21 9.93
CA ARG A 39 -10.35 -2.08 8.84
C ARG A 39 -10.27 -1.29 7.53
N GLN A 40 -11.28 -0.52 7.18
CA GLN A 40 -11.29 0.31 5.98
C GLN A 40 -10.14 1.34 5.99
N ALA A 41 -9.89 2.00 7.12
CA ALA A 41 -8.77 2.93 7.27
C ALA A 41 -7.42 2.24 7.05
N ARG A 42 -7.22 1.04 7.63
CA ARG A 42 -6.00 0.24 7.43
C ARG A 42 -5.81 -0.18 5.97
N VAL A 43 -6.87 -0.67 5.32
CA VAL A 43 -6.83 -1.08 3.90
C VAL A 43 -6.47 0.10 3.00
N ARG A 44 -7.10 1.27 3.21
CA ARG A 44 -6.79 2.49 2.44
C ARG A 44 -5.35 2.94 2.66
N ARG A 45 -4.86 2.90 3.89
CA ARG A 45 -3.47 3.25 4.20
C ARG A 45 -2.50 2.31 3.47
N LYS A 46 -2.69 0.99 3.54
CA LYS A 46 -1.84 0.01 2.85
C LYS A 46 -1.88 0.22 1.32
N LEU A 47 -3.05 0.47 0.74
CA LEU A 47 -3.17 0.82 -0.70
C LEU A 47 -2.31 2.03 -1.06
N THR A 48 -2.41 3.13 -0.31
CA THR A 48 -1.58 4.33 -0.53
C THR A 48 -0.10 4.00 -0.45
N GLU A 49 0.31 3.20 0.54
CA GLU A 49 1.71 2.78 0.68
C GLU A 49 2.21 1.96 -0.52
N LEU A 50 1.39 1.04 -1.05
CA LEU A 50 1.75 0.27 -2.25
C LEU A 50 1.82 1.14 -3.51
N PHE A 51 0.93 2.13 -3.66
CA PHE A 51 1.02 3.09 -4.75
C PHE A 51 2.25 4.00 -4.64
N VAL A 52 2.62 4.40 -3.43
CA VAL A 52 3.87 5.11 -3.14
C VAL A 52 5.08 4.30 -3.61
N VAL A 53 5.14 3.02 -3.27
CA VAL A 53 6.23 2.12 -3.72
C VAL A 53 6.28 2.01 -5.24
N LEU A 54 5.13 1.79 -5.90
CA LEU A 54 5.08 1.70 -7.36
C LEU A 54 5.44 3.01 -8.07
N ALA A 55 5.10 4.17 -7.49
CA ALA A 55 5.49 5.46 -8.02
C ALA A 55 7.00 5.71 -7.83
N ALA A 56 7.53 5.42 -6.64
CA ALA A 56 8.95 5.57 -6.33
C ALA A 56 9.83 4.69 -7.24
N ALA A 57 9.39 3.46 -7.54
CA ALA A 57 10.06 2.58 -8.50
C ALA A 57 10.16 3.17 -9.93
N ARG A 58 9.35 4.18 -10.25
CA ARG A 58 9.37 4.92 -11.53
C ARG A 58 9.97 6.32 -11.41
N GLY A 59 10.59 6.65 -10.26
CA GLY A 59 11.11 7.99 -9.97
C GLY A 59 10.04 9.06 -9.81
N ARG A 60 8.81 8.69 -9.42
CA ARG A 60 7.67 9.62 -9.24
C ARG A 60 7.19 9.66 -7.80
N LEU A 61 6.49 10.74 -7.45
CA LEU A 61 5.82 10.90 -6.15
C LEU A 61 4.31 10.70 -6.31
N HIS A 62 3.74 9.75 -5.56
CA HIS A 62 2.30 9.50 -5.50
C HIS A 62 1.59 10.47 -4.55
N VAL A 63 2.18 10.71 -3.37
CA VAL A 63 1.63 11.61 -2.35
C VAL A 63 2.43 12.92 -2.36
N VAL A 64 1.95 13.90 -3.12
CA VAL A 64 2.62 15.21 -3.26
C VAL A 64 2.19 16.18 -2.15
N ARG A 65 0.91 16.14 -1.78
CA ARG A 65 0.35 17.02 -0.73
C ARG A 65 0.46 16.34 0.64
N PRO A 66 0.62 17.12 1.73
CA PRO A 66 0.59 16.58 3.08
C PRO A 66 -0.76 15.91 3.36
N PRO A 67 -0.77 14.79 4.11
CA PRO A 67 -1.98 14.27 4.73
C PRO A 67 -2.63 15.33 5.64
N ARG A 68 -3.95 15.21 5.89
CA ARG A 68 -4.71 16.21 6.66
C ARG A 68 -4.14 16.53 8.04
N ASP A 69 -3.57 15.53 8.70
CA ASP A 69 -3.07 15.64 10.08
C ASP A 69 -1.57 15.98 10.15
N VAL A 70 -0.98 16.41 9.03
CA VAL A 70 0.44 16.76 8.92
C VAL A 70 0.57 18.23 8.59
N ASP A 71 1.42 18.94 9.34
CA ASP A 71 1.74 20.34 9.09
C ASP A 71 2.38 20.49 7.68
N PRO A 72 1.77 21.29 6.77
CA PRO A 72 2.30 21.53 5.45
C PRO A 72 3.72 22.12 5.42
N THR A 73 4.11 22.88 6.44
CA THR A 73 5.41 23.55 6.49
C THR A 73 6.57 22.59 6.74
N THR A 74 6.28 21.42 7.31
CA THR A 74 7.28 20.37 7.63
C THR A 74 7.20 19.16 6.70
N TRP A 75 6.33 19.22 5.69
CA TRP A 75 6.06 18.09 4.81
C TRP A 75 7.16 17.88 3.76
N ASP A 76 7.88 16.77 3.89
CA ASP A 76 8.80 16.28 2.88
C ASP A 76 8.24 15.01 2.21
N ALA A 77 7.69 15.20 1.00
CA ALA A 77 7.16 14.12 0.19
C ALA A 77 8.23 13.07 -0.16
N ALA A 78 9.47 13.48 -0.43
CA ALA A 78 10.55 12.57 -0.80
C ALA A 78 10.97 11.71 0.40
N ALA A 79 11.15 12.32 1.58
CA ALA A 79 11.43 11.58 2.81
C ALA A 79 10.29 10.63 3.19
N TYR A 80 9.03 11.01 2.96
CA TYR A 80 7.90 10.09 3.13
C TYR A 80 7.98 8.87 2.21
N HIS A 81 8.20 9.07 0.90
CA HIS A 81 8.30 7.97 -0.06
C HIS A 81 9.48 7.04 0.24
N ARG A 82 10.63 7.61 0.62
CA ARG A 82 11.81 6.86 1.04
C ARG A 82 11.49 5.94 2.23
N ARG A 83 10.96 6.50 3.32
CA ARG A 83 10.59 5.72 4.52
C ARG A 83 9.58 4.61 4.23
N VAL A 84 8.56 4.89 3.41
CA VAL A 84 7.56 3.88 3.02
C VAL A 84 8.20 2.77 2.19
N SER A 85 9.05 3.13 1.23
CA SER A 85 9.75 2.18 0.37
C SER A 85 10.72 1.30 1.15
N GLU A 86 11.51 1.88 2.06
CA GLU A 86 12.44 1.14 2.93
C GLU A 86 11.69 0.13 3.82
N ARG A 87 10.60 0.56 4.46
CA ARG A 87 9.80 -0.33 5.32
C ARG A 87 9.18 -1.49 4.55
N LEU A 88 8.71 -1.26 3.32
CA LEU A 88 8.07 -2.29 2.48
C LEU A 88 9.06 -3.08 1.61
N ALA A 89 10.32 -2.66 1.56
CA ALA A 89 11.33 -3.32 0.73
C ALA A 89 11.52 -4.79 1.12
N ALA A 90 11.55 -5.08 2.43
CA ALA A 90 11.70 -6.45 2.92
C ALA A 90 10.49 -7.33 2.56
N GLU A 91 9.27 -6.78 2.65
CA GLU A 91 8.02 -7.51 2.40
C GLU A 91 7.87 -7.90 0.92
N TYR A 92 8.34 -7.03 0.02
CA TYR A 92 8.20 -7.17 -1.44
C TYR A 92 9.53 -7.34 -2.17
N ALA A 93 10.58 -7.79 -1.48
CA ALA A 93 11.82 -8.17 -2.13
C ALA A 93 11.54 -9.29 -3.14
N ALA A 94 11.95 -9.12 -4.40
CA ALA A 94 11.88 -10.20 -5.37
C ALA A 94 12.76 -11.37 -4.89
N ALA A 95 12.22 -12.58 -4.91
CA ALA A 95 13.02 -13.77 -4.67
C ALA A 95 14.17 -13.78 -5.70
N VAL A 96 15.41 -13.82 -5.21
CA VAL A 96 16.56 -14.02 -6.09
C VAL A 96 16.45 -15.45 -6.58
N ALA A 97 16.12 -15.63 -7.86
CA ALA A 97 16.11 -16.93 -8.49
C ALA A 97 17.49 -17.56 -8.30
N THR A 98 17.60 -18.54 -7.42
CA THR A 98 18.81 -19.36 -7.33
C THR A 98 18.86 -20.16 -8.64
N PRO A 99 19.92 -20.04 -9.45
CA PRO A 99 20.02 -20.81 -10.68
C PRO A 99 20.00 -22.28 -10.29
N THR A 100 18.92 -22.97 -10.64
CA THR A 100 18.82 -24.42 -10.54
C THR A 100 19.90 -24.99 -11.45
N GLU A 101 20.97 -25.52 -10.86
CA GLU A 101 21.97 -26.29 -11.60
C GLU A 101 21.26 -27.44 -12.31
N VAL A 102 21.10 -27.29 -13.62
CA VAL A 102 20.65 -28.36 -14.50
C VAL A 102 21.79 -29.37 -14.55
N ARG A 103 21.68 -30.44 -13.76
CA ARG A 103 22.52 -31.63 -13.93
C ARG A 103 22.07 -32.34 -15.21
N THR A 104 22.90 -32.22 -16.26
CA THR A 104 22.90 -33.05 -17.47
C THR A 104 23.20 -34.50 -17.15
#